data_AF-A0A523T9W3-F1
#
_entry.id   AF-A0A523T9W3-F1
#
_cell.length_a   1.000
_cell.length_b   1.000
_cell.length_c   1.000
_cell.angle_alpha   90.00
_cell.angle_beta   90.00
_cell.angle_gamma   90.00
#
_symmetry.space_group_name_H-M   'P 1'
#
loop_
_entity.id
_entity.type
_entity.pdbx_description
1 polymer ?
#
loop_
_entity_poly.entity_id
_entity_poly.type
_entity_poly.pdbx_seq_one_letter_code
_entity_poly.pdbx_strand_id
1 'polypeptide(L)'
;PEKFLKKFQKELAKNKVALFVCCGSAKPLTKGEEKTKEIEDAKRKYLEVKAAKYNLQPVALGLFGGVYDFNNMPWWSKKFMGSLKPKLEEAGVKETEPGVYDTRDLNAIRSWAKEVAQKANS
;
A
#
# COMPACT_ATOMS: atom_id res chain seq x y z
N PRO A 1 -2.90 -5.51 12.03
CA PRO A 1 -4.23 -5.85 11.43
C PRO A 1 -4.77 -7.25 11.80
N GLU A 2 -3.92 -8.25 12.07
CA GLU A 2 -4.40 -9.64 12.22
C GLU A 2 -5.38 -9.89 13.38
N LYS A 3 -5.17 -9.27 14.54
CA LYS A 3 -6.08 -9.38 15.70
C LYS A 3 -7.50 -8.91 15.35
N PHE A 4 -7.60 -7.79 14.63
CA PHE A 4 -8.87 -7.23 14.15
C PHE A 4 -9.56 -8.17 13.16
N LEU A 5 -8.82 -8.61 12.12
CA LEU A 5 -9.36 -9.52 11.10
C LEU A 5 -9.84 -10.84 11.71
N LYS A 6 -9.08 -11.44 12.64
CA LYS A 6 -9.50 -12.65 13.35
C LYS A 6 -10.78 -12.44 14.17
N LYS A 7 -10.92 -11.29 14.84
CA LYS A 7 -12.07 -10.97 15.68
C LYS A 7 -13.35 -10.74 14.85
N PHE A 8 -13.24 -10.04 13.71
CA PHE A 8 -14.40 -9.59 12.94
C PHE A 8 -14.61 -10.34 11.61
N GLN A 9 -13.81 -11.36 11.28
CA GLN A 9 -13.89 -12.08 10.00
C GLN A 9 -15.31 -12.53 9.62
N LYS A 10 -16.12 -13.02 10.57
CA LYS A 10 -17.48 -13.51 10.29
C LYS A 10 -18.42 -12.38 9.87
N GLU A 11 -18.24 -11.20 10.43
CA GLU A 11 -19.02 -10.01 10.10
C GLU A 11 -18.54 -9.42 8.78
N LEU A 12 -17.22 -9.29 8.61
CA LEU A 12 -16.60 -8.77 7.40
C LEU A 12 -16.89 -9.65 6.17
N ALA A 13 -17.01 -10.97 6.33
CA ALA A 13 -17.36 -11.90 5.25
C ALA A 13 -18.80 -11.73 4.73
N LYS A 14 -19.69 -11.13 5.52
CA LYS A 14 -21.10 -10.89 5.15
C LYS A 14 -21.35 -9.48 4.61
N ASN A 15 -20.37 -8.60 4.72
CA ASN A 15 -20.48 -7.20 4.33
C ASN A 15 -19.63 -6.92 3.10
N LYS A 16 -20.00 -5.89 2.35
CA LYS A 16 -19.13 -5.36 1.30
C LYS A 16 -17.91 -4.72 1.95
N VAL A 17 -16.73 -5.28 1.67
CA VAL A 17 -15.46 -4.78 2.21
C VAL A 17 -14.60 -4.28 1.05
N ALA A 18 -13.88 -3.19 1.25
CA ALA A 18 -12.75 -2.82 0.39
C ALA A 18 -11.46 -3.00 1.19
N LEU A 19 -10.43 -3.59 0.57
CA LEU A 19 -9.11 -3.72 1.18
C LEU A 19 -8.11 -2.88 0.41
N PHE A 20 -7.30 -2.11 1.13
CA PHE A 20 -6.19 -1.41 0.54
C PHE A 20 -4.96 -1.42 1.42
N VAL A 21 -3.80 -1.18 0.82
CA VAL A 21 -2.55 -1.00 1.52
C VAL A 21 -1.75 0.12 0.87
N CYS A 22 -1.21 1.00 1.70
CA CYS A 22 -0.20 1.99 1.31
C CYS A 22 1.16 1.44 1.71
N CYS A 23 2.01 1.11 0.74
CA CYS A 23 3.32 0.51 0.98
C CYS A 23 4.33 0.97 -0.07
N GLY A 24 5.60 1.05 0.33
CA GLY A 24 6.71 1.30 -0.57
C GLY A 24 6.77 0.34 -1.78
N SER A 25 6.38 -0.91 -1.60
CA SER A 25 6.34 -1.92 -2.67
C SER A 25 5.35 -1.61 -3.79
N ALA A 26 4.44 -0.64 -3.63
CA ALA A 26 3.58 -0.17 -4.71
C ALA A 26 4.33 0.71 -5.73
N LYS A 27 5.47 1.28 -5.34
CA LYS A 27 6.43 1.94 -6.23
C LYS A 27 7.82 1.36 -5.99
N PRO A 28 8.09 0.13 -6.48
CA PRO A 28 9.40 -0.46 -6.33
C PRO A 28 10.44 0.34 -7.12
N LEU A 29 11.67 0.31 -6.61
CA LEU A 29 12.82 1.01 -7.18
C LEU A 29 13.49 0.21 -8.31
N THR A 30 13.09 -1.04 -8.50
CA THR A 30 13.48 -1.89 -9.63
C THR A 30 12.81 -1.41 -10.93
N LYS A 31 13.36 -1.83 -12.07
CA LYS A 31 12.95 -1.40 -13.42
C LYS A 31 12.46 -2.59 -14.25
N GLY A 32 11.72 -2.31 -15.32
CA GLY A 32 11.27 -3.34 -16.26
C GLY A 32 10.35 -4.38 -15.63
N GLU A 33 10.52 -5.64 -16.02
CA GLU A 33 9.65 -6.75 -15.62
C GLU A 33 9.71 -7.06 -14.12
N GLU A 34 10.86 -6.84 -13.47
CA GLU A 34 11.02 -7.02 -12.02
C GLU A 34 10.09 -6.09 -11.22
N LYS A 35 9.92 -4.85 -11.70
CA LYS A 35 9.01 -3.88 -11.09
C LYS A 35 7.57 -4.39 -11.09
N THR A 36 7.13 -4.92 -12.23
CA THR A 36 5.77 -5.47 -12.38
C THR A 36 5.57 -6.64 -11.42
N LYS A 37 6.54 -7.56 -11.39
CA LYS A 37 6.51 -8.72 -10.50
C LYS A 37 6.46 -8.33 -9.03
N GLU A 38 7.26 -7.36 -8.59
CA GLU A 38 7.22 -6.87 -7.19
C GLU A 38 5.87 -6.27 -6.81
N ILE A 39 5.25 -5.51 -7.71
CA ILE A 39 3.92 -4.93 -7.49
C ILE A 39 2.86 -6.05 -7.40
N GLU A 40 2.92 -7.03 -8.29
CA GLU A 40 2.02 -8.19 -8.29
C GLU A 40 2.19 -9.04 -7.03
N ASP A 41 3.43 -9.34 -6.63
CA ASP A 41 3.73 -10.08 -5.42
C ASP A 41 3.26 -9.34 -4.17
N ALA A 42 3.42 -8.01 -4.13
CA ALA A 42 2.91 -7.17 -3.06
C ALA A 42 1.37 -7.21 -3.00
N LYS A 43 0.69 -7.07 -4.14
CA LYS A 43 -0.77 -7.16 -4.23
C LYS A 43 -1.25 -8.52 -3.73
N ARG A 44 -0.66 -9.60 -4.24
CA ARG A 44 -0.98 -10.98 -3.86
C ARG A 44 -0.78 -11.19 -2.36
N LYS A 45 0.40 -10.87 -1.84
CA LYS A 45 0.78 -11.12 -0.44
C LYS A 45 -0.04 -10.30 0.56
N TYR A 46 -0.23 -9.02 0.29
CA TYR A 46 -0.83 -8.11 1.27
C TYR A 46 -2.35 -8.01 1.17
N LEU A 47 -2.93 -8.31 0.00
CA LEU A 47 -4.36 -8.17 -0.24
C LEU A 47 -5.01 -9.53 -0.48
N GLU A 48 -4.64 -10.23 -1.55
CA GLU A 48 -5.36 -11.45 -1.99
C GLU A 48 -5.21 -12.61 -1.00
N VAL A 49 -3.98 -12.93 -0.61
CA VAL A 49 -3.69 -13.98 0.38
C VAL A 49 -4.33 -13.66 1.73
N LYS A 50 -4.35 -12.37 2.13
CA LYS A 50 -5.02 -11.96 3.37
C LYS A 50 -6.53 -12.08 3.26
N ALA A 51 -7.13 -11.65 2.15
CA ALA A 51 -8.56 -11.79 1.92
C ALA A 51 -8.96 -13.28 2.01
N ALA A 52 -8.23 -14.16 1.32
CA ALA A 52 -8.46 -15.60 1.35
C ALA A 52 -8.29 -16.19 2.77
N LYS A 53 -7.19 -15.85 3.46
CA LYS A 53 -6.90 -16.34 4.82
C LYS A 53 -8.02 -16.04 5.83
N TYR A 54 -8.73 -14.93 5.65
CA TYR A 54 -9.81 -14.50 6.55
C TYR A 54 -11.20 -14.63 5.92
N ASN A 55 -11.32 -15.35 4.80
CA ASN A 55 -12.56 -15.57 4.05
C ASN A 55 -13.31 -14.26 3.74
N LEU A 56 -12.57 -13.22 3.39
CA LEU A 56 -13.13 -11.94 2.98
C LEU A 56 -13.43 -11.98 1.48
N GLN A 57 -14.49 -11.29 1.06
CA GLN A 57 -14.84 -11.09 -0.34
C GLN A 57 -14.81 -9.60 -0.68
N PRO A 58 -13.62 -9.00 -0.90
CA PRO A 58 -13.53 -7.57 -1.11
C PRO A 58 -14.14 -7.16 -2.45
N VAL A 59 -14.97 -6.11 -2.45
CA VAL A 59 -15.52 -5.51 -3.68
C VAL A 59 -14.47 -4.70 -4.45
N ALA A 60 -13.39 -4.32 -3.76
CA ALA A 60 -12.25 -3.64 -4.35
C ALA A 60 -10.96 -3.94 -3.57
N LEU A 61 -9.87 -4.00 -4.32
CA LEU A 61 -8.50 -4.07 -3.81
C LEU A 61 -7.74 -2.82 -4.26
N GLY A 62 -6.92 -2.24 -3.38
CA GLY A 62 -6.10 -1.06 -3.67
C GLY A 62 -4.66 -1.22 -3.18
N LEU A 63 -3.68 -1.05 -4.07
CA LEU A 63 -2.26 -1.01 -3.72
C LEU A 63 -1.72 0.37 -4.10
N PHE A 64 -1.29 1.13 -3.10
CA PHE A 64 -0.86 2.52 -3.28
C PHE A 64 0.51 2.76 -2.65
N GLY A 65 1.19 3.82 -3.10
CA GLY A 65 2.47 4.25 -2.54
C GLY A 65 2.41 4.48 -1.02
N GLY A 66 3.57 4.46 -0.38
CA GLY A 66 3.74 4.81 1.03
C GLY A 66 4.25 6.22 1.24
N VAL A 67 4.35 6.62 2.50
CA VAL A 67 5.09 7.81 2.94
C VAL A 67 6.35 7.33 3.65
N TYR A 68 7.50 7.84 3.22
CA TYR A 68 8.77 7.64 3.91
C TYR A 68 9.11 8.90 4.69
N ASP A 69 8.88 8.87 6.00
CA ASP A 69 9.23 9.94 6.91
C ASP A 69 10.51 9.58 7.66
N PHE A 70 11.64 10.12 7.19
CA PHE A 70 12.94 9.90 7.81
C PHE A 70 13.15 10.73 9.08
N ASN A 71 12.28 11.70 9.39
CA ASN A 71 12.36 12.49 10.61
C ASN A 71 11.90 11.65 11.81
N ASN A 72 10.81 10.90 11.62
CA ASN A 72 10.18 10.06 12.65
C ASN A 72 10.76 8.64 12.78
N MET A 73 11.83 8.31 12.05
CA MET A 73 12.51 7.02 12.17
C MET A 73 13.55 7.00 13.31
N PRO A 74 13.67 5.91 14.08
CA PRO A 74 14.80 5.71 14.97
C PRO A 74 16.13 5.73 14.21
N TRP A 75 17.21 6.17 14.86
CA TRP A 75 18.53 6.34 14.23
C TRP A 75 19.06 5.08 13.51
N TRP A 76 18.81 3.88 14.05
CA TRP A 76 19.18 2.62 13.40
C TRP A 76 18.40 2.38 12.09
N SER A 77 17.14 2.79 12.04
CA SER A 77 16.29 2.67 10.86
C SER A 77 16.70 3.67 9.79
N LYS A 78 17.08 4.90 10.18
CA LYS A 78 17.67 5.89 9.26
C LYS A 78 18.95 5.34 8.61
N LYS A 79 19.81 4.66 9.37
CA LYS A 79 21.05 4.05 8.84
C LYS A 79 20.76 2.92 7.83
N PHE A 80 19.79 2.05 8.12
CA PHE A 80 19.41 0.96 7.22
C PHE A 80 18.74 1.46 5.94
N MET A 81 17.93 2.52 6.05
CA MET A 81 17.19 3.12 4.93
C MET A 81 17.95 4.28 4.27
N GLY A 82 19.21 4.54 4.66
CA GLY A 82 19.99 5.66 4.15
C GLY A 82 20.25 5.57 2.64
N SER A 83 20.25 4.36 2.07
CA SER A 83 20.35 4.13 0.62
C SER A 83 19.03 4.30 -0.13
N LEU A 84 17.90 4.41 0.58
CA LEU A 84 16.58 4.58 -0.01
C LEU A 84 16.34 6.01 -0.47
N LYS A 85 16.83 7.00 0.30
CA LYS A 85 16.72 8.43 -0.01
C LYS A 85 17.24 8.77 -1.41
N PRO A 86 18.52 8.50 -1.76
CA PRO A 86 19.03 8.79 -3.11
C PRO A 86 18.31 8.00 -4.21
N LYS A 87 17.91 6.74 -3.95
CA LYS A 87 17.16 5.95 -4.94
C LYS A 87 15.76 6.50 -5.22
N LEU A 88 15.09 7.05 -4.21
CA LEU A 88 13.80 7.72 -4.39
C LEU A 88 13.96 8.98 -5.26
N GLU A 89 15.01 9.76 -5.01
CA GLU A 89 15.34 10.96 -5.80
C GLU A 89 15.70 10.59 -7.25
N GLU A 90 16.53 9.57 -7.47
CA GLU A 90 16.86 9.02 -8.79
C GLU A 90 15.61 8.51 -9.53
N ALA A 91 14.64 7.95 -8.81
CA ALA A 91 13.34 7.54 -9.34
C ALA A 91 12.39 8.73 -9.58
N GLY A 92 12.84 9.97 -9.37
CA GLY A 92 12.09 11.21 -9.58
C GLY A 92 11.09 11.55 -8.46
N VAL A 93 11.15 10.86 -7.32
CA VAL A 93 10.33 11.18 -6.15
C VAL A 93 10.97 12.33 -5.40
N LYS A 94 10.28 13.47 -5.37
CA LYS A 94 10.72 14.66 -4.64
C LYS A 94 10.30 14.58 -3.17
N GLU A 95 11.06 15.25 -2.33
CA GLU A 95 10.63 15.54 -0.96
C GLU A 95 9.34 16.36 -0.99
N THR A 96 8.34 15.96 -0.22
CA THR A 96 7.15 16.79 0.02
C THR A 96 7.41 17.79 1.14
N GLU A 97 8.24 17.38 2.11
CA GLU A 97 8.78 18.18 3.21
C GLU A 97 10.21 17.68 3.48
N PRO A 98 11.08 18.46 4.15
CA PRO A 98 12.44 18.04 4.43
C PRO A 98 12.49 16.66 5.11
N GLY A 99 13.10 15.66 4.45
CA GLY A 99 13.17 14.29 4.95
C GLY A 99 11.88 13.47 4.84
N VAL A 100 10.88 13.92 4.09
CA VAL A 100 9.61 13.21 3.85
C VAL A 100 9.40 13.00 2.35
N TYR A 101 9.23 11.74 1.95
CA TYR A 101 8.94 11.35 0.56
C TYR A 101 7.57 10.69 0.48
N ASP A 102 6.62 11.35 -0.15
CA ASP A 102 5.31 10.78 -0.44
C ASP A 102 5.28 10.15 -1.83
N THR A 103 5.09 8.85 -1.89
CA THR A 103 4.97 8.11 -3.16
C THR A 103 3.52 7.87 -3.57
N ARG A 104 2.55 8.26 -2.74
CA ARG A 104 1.11 8.08 -3.02
C ARG A 104 0.69 8.93 -4.21
N ASP A 105 -0.14 8.33 -5.06
CA ASP A 105 -0.91 9.08 -6.05
C ASP A 105 -2.30 9.35 -5.46
N LEU A 106 -2.48 10.57 -4.94
CA LEU A 106 -3.74 10.97 -4.30
C LEU A 106 -4.91 10.99 -5.29
N ASN A 107 -4.66 11.23 -6.58
CA ASN A 107 -5.71 11.20 -7.59
C ASN A 107 -6.15 9.76 -7.86
N ALA A 108 -5.21 8.82 -7.96
CA ALA A 108 -5.52 7.40 -8.07
C ALA A 108 -6.30 6.88 -6.85
N ILE A 109 -5.90 7.27 -5.64
CA ILE A 109 -6.62 6.91 -4.39
C ILE A 109 -8.04 7.49 -4.41
N ARG A 110 -8.22 8.74 -4.81
CA ARG A 110 -9.54 9.39 -4.91
C ARG A 110 -10.42 8.71 -5.95
N SER A 111 -9.90 8.37 -7.12
CA SER A 111 -10.64 7.66 -8.15
C SER A 111 -11.07 6.27 -7.67
N TRP A 112 -10.15 5.51 -7.07
CA TRP A 112 -10.47 4.23 -6.46
C TRP A 112 -11.53 4.35 -5.37
N ALA A 113 -11.47 5.37 -4.52
CA ALA A 113 -12.48 5.60 -3.49
C ALA A 113 -13.87 5.88 -4.08
N LYS A 114 -13.95 6.59 -5.22
CA LYS A 114 -15.22 6.78 -5.95
C LYS A 114 -15.77 5.45 -6.49
N GLU A 115 -14.91 4.61 -7.05
CA GLU A 115 -15.30 3.27 -7.51
C GLU A 115 -15.80 2.39 -6.35
N VAL A 116 -15.13 2.45 -5.20
CA VAL A 116 -15.56 1.75 -3.98
C VAL A 116 -16.94 2.23 -3.54
N ALA A 117 -17.18 3.54 -3.53
CA ALA A 117 -18.48 4.11 -3.17
C ALA A 117 -19.60 3.63 -4.11
N GLN A 118 -19.33 3.55 -5.42
CA GLN A 118 -20.29 3.02 -6.39
C GLN A 118 -20.62 1.55 -6.10
N LYS A 119 -19.60 0.70 -5.88
CA LYS A 119 -19.78 -0.73 -5.57
C LYS A 119 -20.44 -0.99 -4.22
N ALA A 120 -20.20 -0.13 -3.24
CA ALA A 120 -20.86 -0.21 -1.94
C ALA A 120 -22.37 0.01 -2.07
N ASN A 121 -22.78 0.92 -2.96
CA ASN A 121 -24.18 1.30 -3.18
C ASN A 121 -24.93 0.46 -4.23
N SER A 122 -24.25 -0.38 -5.02
CA SER A 122 -24.85 -1.26 -6.04
C SER A 122 -25.31 -2.60 -5.49
#